data_AF-A0A519RWK3-F1
#
_entry.id   AF-A0A519RWK3-F1
#
_cell.length_a   1.000
_cell.length_b   1.000
_cell.length_c   1.000
_cell.angle_alpha   90.00
_cell.angle_beta   90.00
_cell.angle_gamma   90.00
#
_symmetry.space_group_name_H-M   'P 1'
#
loop_
_entity.id
_entity.type
_entity.pdbx_description
1 polymer ?
#
loop_
_entity_poly.entity_id
_entity_poly.type
_entity_poly.pdbx_seq_one_letter_code
_entity_poly.pdbx_strand_id
1 'polypeptide(L)'
;ALGYLHHPLRQASSEKYLPASLDLLQEIQLTGDIFFPAAWLQGTLGSYQSATAARTVQAFLAAHPASSYNPQLRMKLLQAADDLFRAQKL
;
A
#
# COMPACT_ATOMS: atom_id res chain seq x y z
N ALA A 1 5.49 2.96 -14.78
CA ALA A 1 5.52 4.31 -14.20
C ALA A 1 5.56 4.27 -12.66
N LEU A 2 4.54 3.73 -11.97
CA LEU A 2 4.46 3.71 -10.49
C LEU A 2 5.65 3.02 -9.80
N GLY A 3 6.13 1.89 -10.34
CA GLY A 3 7.33 1.23 -9.80
C GLY A 3 8.61 2.07 -9.85
N TYR A 4 8.68 3.10 -10.72
CA TYR A 4 9.80 4.07 -10.69
C TYR A 4 9.67 5.06 -9.54
N LEU A 5 8.44 5.45 -9.18
CA LEU A 5 8.19 6.30 -8.01
C LEU A 5 8.60 5.57 -6.74
N HIS A 6 8.18 4.33 -6.55
CA HIS A 6 8.48 3.53 -5.35
C HIS A 6 9.70 2.59 -5.52
N HIS A 7 10.61 2.92 -6.43
CA HIS A 7 11.79 2.10 -6.73
C HIS A 7 12.67 1.92 -5.48
N PRO A 8 13.28 0.73 -5.26
CA PRO A 8 14.14 0.48 -4.10
C PRO A 8 15.22 1.54 -3.84
N LEU A 9 15.90 1.97 -4.91
CA LEU A 9 16.94 3.00 -4.84
C LEU A 9 16.44 4.41 -4.45
N ARG A 10 15.12 4.62 -4.38
CA ARG A 10 14.49 5.93 -4.11
C ARG A 10 13.61 5.93 -2.86
N GLN A 11 13.52 4.81 -2.13
CA GLN A 11 12.59 4.65 -1.00
C GLN A 11 12.62 5.81 -0.02
N ALA A 12 13.81 6.24 0.43
CA ALA A 12 13.94 7.33 1.38
C ALA A 12 13.26 8.64 0.91
N SER A 13 13.36 8.96 -0.38
CA SER A 13 12.72 10.15 -0.97
C SER A 13 11.26 9.94 -1.37
N SER A 14 10.85 8.68 -1.55
CA SER A 14 9.56 8.31 -2.11
C SER A 14 8.53 7.86 -1.06
N GLU A 15 8.99 7.53 0.15
CA GLU A 15 8.11 7.05 1.22
C GLU A 15 7.01 8.07 1.57
N LYS A 16 7.31 9.36 1.45
CA LYS A 16 6.35 10.45 1.64
C LYS A 16 5.12 10.39 0.72
N TYR A 17 5.19 9.64 -0.38
CA TYR A 17 4.07 9.45 -1.30
C TYR A 17 3.18 8.26 -0.93
N LEU A 18 3.57 7.41 0.03
CA LEU A 18 2.76 6.26 0.46
C LEU A 18 1.33 6.65 0.88
N PRO A 19 1.08 7.72 1.67
CA PRO A 19 -0.29 8.09 2.02
C PRO A 19 -1.14 8.40 0.78
N ALA A 20 -0.64 9.26 -0.11
CA ALA A 20 -1.34 9.61 -1.34
C ALA A 20 -1.56 8.39 -2.26
N SER A 21 -0.58 7.49 -2.35
CA SER A 21 -0.73 6.25 -3.13
C SER A 21 -1.79 5.30 -2.56
N LEU A 22 -1.98 5.30 -1.23
CA LEU A 22 -3.02 4.49 -0.59
C LEU A 22 -4.42 5.14 -0.72
N ASP A 23 -4.52 6.46 -0.67
CA ASP A 23 -5.79 7.18 -0.83
C ASP A 23 -6.42 6.95 -2.22
N LEU A 24 -5.59 6.76 -3.25
CA LEU A 24 -6.03 6.45 -4.61
C LEU A 24 -6.62 5.03 -4.77
N LEU A 25 -6.47 4.13 -3.78
CA LEU A 25 -6.93 2.74 -3.90
C LEU A 25 -8.44 2.63 -4.16
N GLN A 26 -9.25 3.49 -3.53
CA GLN A 26 -10.70 3.48 -3.72
C GLN A 26 -11.08 3.93 -5.13
N GLU A 27 -10.48 5.02 -5.61
CA GLU A 27 -10.71 5.52 -6.96
C GLU A 27 -10.29 4.47 -8.01
N ILE A 28 -9.10 3.89 -7.84
CA ILE A 28 -8.61 2.82 -8.71
C ILE A 28 -9.54 1.62 -8.74
N GLN A 29 -10.16 1.26 -7.61
CA GLN A 29 -11.13 0.16 -7.53
C GLN A 29 -12.44 0.48 -8.24
N LEU A 30 -12.83 1.76 -8.33
CA LEU A 30 -14.03 2.21 -9.03
C LEU A 30 -13.81 2.34 -10.55
N THR A 31 -12.59 2.71 -10.97
CA THR A 31 -12.28 2.99 -12.39
C THR A 31 -11.60 1.83 -13.12
N GLY A 32 -11.09 0.82 -12.40
CA GLY A 32 -10.19 -0.20 -12.92
C GLY A 32 -10.79 -1.60 -13.09
N ASP A 33 -10.15 -2.38 -13.97
CA ASP A 33 -10.34 -3.83 -14.09
C ASP A 33 -10.02 -4.54 -12.74
N ILE A 34 -10.64 -5.69 -12.48
CA ILE A 34 -10.65 -6.44 -11.22
C ILE A 34 -9.25 -6.76 -10.65
N PHE A 35 -8.21 -6.71 -11.49
CA PHE A 35 -6.81 -6.97 -11.15
C PHE A 35 -6.00 -5.71 -10.78
N PHE A 36 -6.45 -4.52 -11.16
CA PHE A 36 -5.67 -3.28 -11.07
C PHE A 36 -5.20 -2.92 -9.65
N PRO A 37 -6.02 -3.12 -8.58
CA PRO A 37 -5.58 -2.80 -7.22
C PRO A 37 -4.37 -3.61 -6.75
N ALA A 38 -4.23 -4.87 -7.19
CA ALA A 38 -3.11 -5.71 -6.76
C ALA A 38 -1.78 -5.25 -7.37
N ALA A 39 -1.76 -4.94 -8.67
CA ALA A 39 -0.56 -4.43 -9.34
C ALA A 39 -0.15 -3.06 -8.78
N TRP A 40 -1.12 -2.19 -8.48
CA TRP A 40 -0.88 -0.92 -7.82
C TRP A 40 -0.22 -1.09 -6.45
N LEU A 41 -0.80 -1.94 -5.60
CA LEU A 41 -0.29 -2.22 -4.26
C LEU A 41 1.11 -2.83 -4.30
N GLN A 42 1.37 -3.78 -5.19
CA GLN A 42 2.69 -4.39 -5.34
C GLN A 42 3.73 -3.37 -5.79
N GLY A 43 3.37 -2.51 -6.76
CA GLY A 43 4.24 -1.43 -7.22
C GLY A 43 4.45 -0.32 -6.18
N THR A 44 3.59 -0.23 -5.16
CA THR A 44 3.64 0.79 -4.10
C THR A 44 4.39 0.30 -2.86
N LEU A 45 4.11 -0.93 -2.40
CA LEU A 45 4.58 -1.45 -1.12
C LEU A 45 5.69 -2.50 -1.25
N GLY A 46 5.76 -3.22 -2.36
CA GLY A 46 6.56 -4.45 -2.49
C GLY A 46 8.08 -4.29 -2.38
N SER A 47 8.59 -3.06 -2.23
CA SER A 47 10.01 -2.79 -1.97
C SER A 47 10.28 -2.29 -0.55
N TYR A 48 9.29 -1.80 0.18
CA TYR A 48 9.49 -1.15 1.48
C TYR A 48 9.67 -2.16 2.61
N GLN A 49 10.57 -1.83 3.54
CA GLN A 49 10.82 -2.59 4.78
C GLN A 49 10.94 -1.67 6.00
N SER A 50 10.70 -0.36 5.86
CA SER A 50 10.88 0.61 6.93
C SER A 50 9.71 0.60 7.93
N ALA A 51 10.02 0.87 9.21
CA ALA A 51 9.01 1.00 10.26
C ALA A 51 8.02 2.15 9.99
N THR A 52 8.49 3.22 9.34
CA THR A 52 7.66 4.36 8.96
C THR A 52 6.69 4.03 7.82
N ALA A 53 7.08 3.22 6.84
CA ALA A 53 6.17 2.70 5.83
C ALA A 53 5.12 1.77 6.47
N ALA A 54 5.53 0.87 7.38
CA ALA A 54 4.61 -0.01 8.10
C ALA A 54 3.58 0.78 8.92
N ARG A 55 4.01 1.83 9.63
CA ARG A 55 3.13 2.75 10.36
C ARG A 55 2.15 3.47 9.44
N THR A 56 2.58 3.86 8.24
CA THR A 56 1.71 4.51 7.25
C THR A 56 0.58 3.58 6.83
N VAL A 57 0.88 2.31 6.52
CA VAL A 57 -0.14 1.32 6.17
C VAL A 57 -1.08 1.06 7.35
N GLN A 58 -0.56 0.93 8.57
CA GLN A 58 -1.38 0.75 9.78
C GLN A 58 -2.32 1.93 10.03
N ALA A 59 -1.82 3.15 9.89
CA ALA A 59 -2.62 4.37 10.03
C ALA A 59 -3.75 4.42 8.99
N PHE A 60 -3.44 4.06 7.73
CA PHE A 60 -4.45 3.97 6.68
C PHE A 60 -5.53 2.93 7.01
N LEU A 61 -5.14 1.73 7.44
CA LEU A 61 -6.05 0.66 7.82
C LEU A 61 -6.91 0.99 9.05
N ALA A 62 -6.43 1.87 9.94
CA ALA A 62 -7.16 2.35 11.11
C ALA A 62 -8.17 3.45 10.75
N ALA A 63 -7.80 4.35 9.84
CA ALA A 63 -8.70 5.36 9.28
C ALA A 63 -9.80 4.75 8.39
N HIS A 64 -9.56 3.55 7.86
CA HIS A 64 -10.49 2.81 6.99
C HIS A 64 -10.90 1.47 7.63
N PRO A 65 -11.77 1.51 8.67
CA PRO A 65 -12.19 0.30 9.38
C PRO A 65 -12.96 -0.65 8.46
N ALA A 66 -12.95 -1.94 8.80
CA ALA A 66 -13.58 -2.98 8.00
C ALA A 66 -15.11 -2.83 7.85
N SER A 67 -15.76 -2.02 8.68
CA SER A 67 -17.19 -1.72 8.59
C SER A 67 -17.53 -0.73 7.46
N SER A 68 -16.57 0.10 7.03
CA SER A 68 -16.79 1.14 6.01
C SER A 68 -15.94 0.97 4.75
N TYR A 69 -14.84 0.22 4.84
CA TYR A 69 -13.93 0.00 3.72
C TYR A 69 -14.24 -1.31 2.97
N ASN A 70 -13.99 -1.32 1.65
CA ASN A 70 -14.22 -2.50 0.83
C ASN A 70 -13.39 -3.70 1.37
N PRO A 71 -14.03 -4.82 1.76
CA PRO A 71 -13.33 -5.93 2.41
C PRO A 71 -12.32 -6.61 1.48
N GLN A 72 -12.60 -6.70 0.18
CA GLN A 72 -11.68 -7.28 -0.79
C GLN A 72 -10.45 -6.39 -0.99
N LEU A 73 -10.65 -5.07 -1.06
CA LEU A 73 -9.57 -4.10 -1.18
C LEU A 73 -8.69 -4.09 0.07
N ARG A 74 -9.31 -4.20 1.26
CA ARG A 74 -8.61 -4.36 2.53
C ARG A 74 -7.72 -5.61 2.52
N MET A 75 -8.26 -6.75 2.09
CA MET A 75 -7.51 -8.00 2.02
C MET A 75 -6.34 -7.92 1.06
N LYS A 76 -6.51 -7.28 -0.12
CA LYS A 76 -5.41 -7.05 -1.06
C LYS A 76 -4.31 -6.16 -0.46
N LEU A 77 -4.68 -5.11 0.25
CA LEU A 77 -3.73 -4.24 0.95
C LEU A 77 -2.95 -4.99 2.03
N LEU A 78 -3.65 -5.79 2.86
CA LEU A 78 -3.01 -6.62 3.88
C LEU A 78 -2.06 -7.65 3.27
N GLN A 79 -2.45 -8.28 2.16
CA GLN A 79 -1.60 -9.23 1.44
C GLN A 79 -0.33 -8.57 0.90
N ALA A 80 -0.45 -7.40 0.26
CA ALA A 80 0.70 -6.68 -0.29
C ALA A 80 1.63 -6.10 0.80
N ALA A 81 1.11 -5.88 2.01
CA ALA A 81 1.87 -5.39 3.16
C ALA A 81 2.47 -6.51 4.03
N ASP A 82 2.24 -7.79 3.72
CA ASP A 82 2.66 -8.91 4.59
C ASP A 82 4.18 -8.92 4.79
N ASP A 83 4.97 -8.85 3.71
CA ASP A 83 6.43 -8.81 3.79
C ASP A 83 6.94 -7.57 4.54
N LEU A 84 6.32 -6.41 4.30
CA LEU A 84 6.62 -5.17 5.02
C LEU A 84 6.40 -5.34 6.53
N PHE A 85 5.29 -5.98 6.94
CA PHE A 85 5.00 -6.22 8.35
C PHE A 85 5.88 -7.29 8.98
N ARG A 86 6.26 -8.34 8.23
CA ARG A 86 7.22 -9.36 8.69
C ARG A 86 8.59 -8.75 8.95
N ALA A 87 9.04 -7.84 8.09
CA ALA A 87 10.31 -7.14 8.27
C ALA A 87 10.40 -6.34 9.59
N GLN A 88 9.26 -6.00 10.21
CA GLN A 88 9.25 -5.28 11.50
C GLN A 88 9.39 -6.18 12.73
N LYS A 89 9.39 -7.51 12.53
CA LYS A 89 9.46 -8.52 13.61
C LYS A 89 10.79 -9.27 13.63
N LEU A 90 11.68 -8.97 12.68
CA LEU A 90 13.05 -9.49 12.59
C LEU A 90 13.98 -8.61 13.44
#